data_AF-A0A7C2IF51-F1
#
_entry.id   AF-A0A7C2IF51-F1
#
_cell.length_a   1.000
_cell.length_b   1.000
_cell.length_c   1.000
_cell.angle_alpha   90.00
_cell.angle_beta   90.00
_cell.angle_gamma   90.00
#
_symmetry.space_group_name_H-M   'P 1'
#
loop_
_entity.id
_entity.type
_entity.pdbx_description
1 polymer ?
#
loop_
_entity_poly.entity_id
_entity_poly.type
_entity_poly.pdbx_seq_one_letter_code
_entity_poly.pdbx_strand_id
1 'polypeptide(L)'
;MKATDIIITDHNIIRKALLSLDRALLMRPPHWTVVARNVANYLDVELREYLNSEEVWLFQPLAKTGADAAGVVAELEREHRDLEARLAEFKALTRQPIGDATAELVRQRGLALVKEFLHHMFLEEELGFTLAEQRLGSAHLERVAEHILLLREAEKGLEEPAAID
;
A
#
# COMPACT_ATOMS: atom_id res chain seq x y z
N MET A 1 14.10 -13.47 9.17
CA MET A 1 13.09 -12.69 8.42
C MET A 1 13.03 -11.34 9.07
N LYS A 2 13.18 -10.28 8.30
CA LYS A 2 13.17 -8.88 8.75
C LYS A 2 11.80 -8.25 8.48
N ALA A 3 11.51 -7.12 9.13
CA ALA A 3 10.29 -6.36 8.88
C ALA A 3 10.15 -5.96 7.40
N THR A 4 11.27 -5.60 6.77
CA THR A 4 11.36 -5.28 5.33
C THR A 4 10.94 -6.46 4.45
N ASP A 5 11.23 -7.71 4.83
CA ASP A 5 10.78 -8.90 4.09
C ASP A 5 9.25 -9.08 4.13
N ILE A 6 8.64 -8.79 5.27
CA ILE A 6 7.18 -8.84 5.46
C ILE A 6 6.53 -7.76 4.60
N ILE A 7 7.04 -6.54 4.70
CA ILE A 7 6.55 -5.40 3.94
C ILE A 7 6.67 -5.64 2.42
N ILE A 8 7.81 -6.18 1.94
CA ILE A 8 7.97 -6.57 0.53
C ILE A 8 6.91 -7.61 0.11
N THR A 9 6.50 -8.49 1.03
CA THR A 9 5.42 -9.44 0.74
C THR A 9 4.09 -8.72 0.52
N ASP A 10 3.78 -7.70 1.32
CA ASP A 10 2.58 -6.87 1.15
C ASP A 10 2.65 -6.04 -0.14
N HIS A 11 3.81 -5.46 -0.46
CA HIS A 11 4.06 -4.81 -1.75
C HIS A 11 3.76 -5.74 -2.92
N ASN A 12 4.16 -7.01 -2.85
CA ASN A 12 3.87 -7.97 -3.90
C ASN A 12 2.37 -8.26 -4.05
N ILE A 13 1.59 -8.16 -2.97
CA ILE A 13 0.13 -8.27 -3.00
C ILE A 13 -0.47 -7.02 -3.68
N ILE A 14 -0.04 -5.82 -3.26
CA ILE A 14 -0.45 -4.55 -3.85
C ILE A 14 -0.11 -4.50 -5.35
N ARG A 15 1.12 -4.88 -5.75
CA ARG A 15 1.54 -4.97 -7.16
C ARG A 15 0.62 -5.85 -8.00
N LYS A 16 0.14 -6.99 -7.48
CA LYS A 16 -0.81 -7.86 -8.19
C LYS A 16 -2.16 -7.18 -8.39
N ALA A 17 -2.66 -6.46 -7.38
CA ALA A 17 -3.89 -5.69 -7.50
C ALA A 17 -3.75 -4.55 -8.53
N LEU A 18 -2.63 -3.82 -8.50
CA LEU A 18 -2.33 -2.75 -9.47
C LEU A 18 -2.19 -3.29 -10.90
N LEU A 19 -1.55 -4.43 -11.09
CA LEU A 19 -1.47 -5.10 -12.40
C LEU A 19 -2.86 -5.51 -12.91
N SER A 20 -3.74 -5.93 -12.00
CA SER A 20 -5.12 -6.28 -12.34
C SER A 20 -5.91 -5.05 -12.76
N LEU A 21 -5.70 -3.91 -12.08
CA LEU A 21 -6.25 -2.62 -12.48
C LEU A 21 -5.72 -2.18 -13.85
N ASP A 22 -4.40 -2.15 -14.07
CA ASP A 22 -3.78 -1.76 -15.33
C ASP A 22 -4.35 -2.55 -16.52
N ARG A 23 -4.43 -3.87 -16.39
CA ARG A 23 -5.03 -4.75 -17.39
C ARG A 23 -6.52 -4.46 -17.60
N ALA A 24 -7.27 -4.24 -16.53
CA ALA A 24 -8.69 -3.94 -16.62
C ALA A 24 -8.94 -2.65 -17.41
N LEU A 25 -8.13 -1.60 -17.20
CA LEU A 25 -8.29 -0.31 -17.89
C LEU A 25 -8.14 -0.42 -19.43
N LEU A 26 -7.56 -1.51 -19.94
CA LEU A 26 -7.45 -1.82 -21.37
C LEU A 26 -8.63 -2.63 -21.93
N MET A 27 -9.51 -3.15 -21.07
CA MET A 27 -10.65 -3.99 -21.47
C MET A 27 -11.83 -3.17 -21.96
N ARG A 28 -12.70 -3.79 -22.78
CA ARG A 28 -13.98 -3.19 -23.19
C ARG A 28 -15.02 -3.24 -22.05
N PRO A 29 -15.97 -2.30 -21.99
CA PRO A 29 -17.10 -2.36 -21.07
C PRO A 29 -17.91 -3.67 -21.21
N PRO A 30 -18.63 -4.11 -20.16
CA PRO A 30 -18.73 -3.51 -18.83
C PRO A 30 -17.67 -4.02 -17.84
N HIS A 31 -16.84 -5.00 -18.23
CA HIS A 31 -15.99 -5.74 -17.28
C HIS A 31 -14.97 -4.86 -16.54
N TRP A 32 -14.40 -3.85 -17.21
CA TRP A 32 -13.35 -3.04 -16.61
C TRP A 32 -13.84 -2.17 -15.44
N THR A 33 -15.08 -1.70 -15.46
CA THR A 33 -15.61 -0.82 -14.41
C THR A 33 -15.82 -1.56 -13.10
N VAL A 34 -16.25 -2.84 -13.18
CA VAL A 34 -16.38 -3.74 -12.03
C VAL A 34 -15.01 -4.01 -11.42
N VAL A 35 -14.01 -4.35 -12.24
CA VAL A 35 -12.65 -4.62 -11.75
C VAL A 35 -12.03 -3.37 -11.14
N ALA A 36 -12.14 -2.21 -11.80
CA ALA A 36 -11.60 -0.95 -11.29
C ALA A 36 -12.18 -0.60 -9.91
N ARG A 37 -13.50 -0.75 -9.73
CA ARG A 37 -14.17 -0.52 -8.44
C ARG A 37 -13.72 -1.52 -7.37
N ASN A 38 -13.61 -2.80 -7.72
CA ASN A 38 -13.19 -3.83 -6.78
C ASN A 38 -11.74 -3.64 -6.34
N VAL A 39 -10.83 -3.32 -7.26
CA VAL A 39 -9.44 -3.02 -6.93
C VAL A 39 -9.34 -1.74 -6.09
N ALA A 40 -10.08 -0.68 -6.40
CA ALA A 40 -10.08 0.54 -5.60
C ALA A 40 -10.55 0.30 -4.15
N ASN A 41 -11.57 -0.54 -3.95
CA ASN A 41 -12.01 -0.92 -2.61
C ASN A 41 -10.97 -1.80 -1.89
N TYR A 42 -10.35 -2.73 -2.62
CA TYR A 42 -9.32 -3.61 -2.07
C TYR A 42 -8.10 -2.80 -1.60
N LEU A 43 -7.54 -1.94 -2.45
CA LEU A 43 -6.41 -1.10 -2.10
C LEU A 43 -6.70 -0.19 -0.90
N ASP A 44 -7.93 0.33 -0.76
CA ASP A 44 -8.29 1.23 0.36
C ASP A 44 -8.35 0.49 1.70
N VAL A 45 -8.64 -0.81 1.70
CA VAL A 45 -8.58 -1.64 2.92
C VAL A 45 -7.12 -1.95 3.24
N GLU A 46 -6.39 -2.52 2.29
CA GLU A 46 -5.01 -2.97 2.47
C GLU A 46 -4.07 -1.82 2.87
N LEU A 47 -4.22 -0.63 2.27
CA LEU A 47 -3.34 0.52 2.56
C LEU A 47 -3.50 1.05 3.98
N ARG A 48 -4.70 1.02 4.54
CA ARG A 48 -4.90 1.55 5.91
C ARG A 48 -4.18 0.71 6.96
N GLU A 49 -4.17 -0.60 6.77
CA GLU A 49 -3.50 -1.54 7.68
C GLU A 49 -1.98 -1.54 7.46
N TYR A 50 -1.59 -1.47 6.17
CA TYR A 50 -0.20 -1.44 5.73
C TYR A 50 0.54 -0.17 6.17
N LEU A 51 0.06 1.02 5.80
CA LEU A 51 0.78 2.29 6.00
C LEU A 51 0.97 2.61 7.48
N ASN A 52 -0.04 2.32 8.32
CA ASN A 52 0.07 2.52 9.77
C ASN A 52 1.17 1.66 10.40
N SER A 53 1.33 0.42 9.92
CA SER A 53 2.34 -0.51 10.44
C SER A 53 3.74 -0.05 10.06
N GLU A 54 3.93 0.38 8.83
CA GLU A 54 5.21 0.87 8.33
C GLU A 54 5.65 2.18 9.01
N GLU A 55 4.75 3.15 9.13
CA GLU A 55 5.04 4.44 9.72
C GLU A 55 5.48 4.30 11.19
N VAL A 56 4.76 3.49 11.97
CA VAL A 56 5.03 3.31 13.39
C VAL A 56 6.30 2.49 13.63
N TRP A 57 6.45 1.38 12.92
CA TRP A 57 7.45 0.37 13.28
C TRP A 57 8.75 0.47 12.50
N LEU A 58 8.76 1.15 11.35
CA LEU A 58 9.96 1.29 10.52
C LEU A 58 10.39 2.76 10.41
N PHE A 59 9.49 3.64 9.96
CA PHE A 59 9.84 5.02 9.61
C PHE A 59 10.14 5.89 10.83
N GLN A 60 9.32 5.84 11.87
CA GLN A 60 9.58 6.61 13.09
C GLN A 60 10.93 6.27 13.76
N PRO A 61 11.31 4.98 13.92
CA PRO A 61 12.66 4.63 14.36
C PRO A 61 13.74 5.12 13.40
N LEU A 62 13.54 4.97 12.08
CA LEU A 62 14.50 5.36 11.06
C LEU A 62 14.78 6.87 11.07
N ALA A 63 13.75 7.70 11.16
CA ALA A 63 13.87 9.15 11.20
C ALA A 63 14.69 9.64 12.41
N LYS A 64 14.71 8.89 13.50
CA LYS A 64 15.51 9.21 14.71
C LYS A 64 17.01 8.92 14.54
N THR A 65 17.43 8.30 13.45
CA THR A 65 18.84 7.91 13.24
C THR A 65 19.70 9.02 12.61
N GLY A 66 19.09 10.09 12.09
CA GLY A 66 19.81 11.22 11.49
C GLY A 66 18.90 12.13 10.66
N ALA A 67 19.36 13.36 10.39
CA ALA A 67 18.61 14.35 9.62
C ALA A 67 18.40 13.93 8.14
N ASP A 68 19.34 13.18 7.57
CA ASP A 68 19.21 12.59 6.24
C ASP A 68 18.10 11.53 6.20
N ALA A 69 18.09 10.61 7.17
CA ALA A 69 17.05 9.60 7.30
C ALA A 69 15.67 10.21 7.58
N ALA A 70 15.61 11.26 8.42
CA ALA A 70 14.38 12.01 8.66
C ALA A 70 13.84 12.67 7.38
N GLY A 71 14.73 13.19 6.53
CA GLY A 71 14.34 13.77 5.24
C GLY A 71 13.74 12.74 4.27
N VAL A 72 14.34 11.55 4.19
CA VAL A 72 13.81 10.43 3.38
C VAL A 72 12.44 10.00 3.91
N VAL A 73 12.32 9.76 5.21
CA VAL A 73 11.05 9.36 5.84
C VAL A 73 9.96 10.40 5.60
N ALA A 74 10.25 11.69 5.76
CA ALA A 74 9.26 12.74 5.57
C ALA A 74 8.72 12.78 4.12
N GLU A 75 9.56 12.44 3.13
CA GLU A 75 9.14 12.34 1.74
C GLU A 75 8.28 11.10 1.48
N LEU A 76 8.64 9.94 2.03
CA LEU A 76 7.83 8.72 1.91
C LEU A 76 6.45 8.89 2.57
N GLU A 77 6.39 9.46 3.77
CA GLU A 77 5.12 9.79 4.45
C GLU A 77 4.30 10.83 3.67
N ARG A 78 4.95 11.72 2.91
CA ARG A 78 4.26 12.66 2.01
C ARG A 78 3.65 11.90 0.83
N GLU A 79 4.37 10.96 0.24
CA GLU A 79 3.85 10.09 -0.81
C GLU A 79 2.67 9.24 -0.32
N HIS A 80 2.71 8.71 0.91
CA HIS A 80 1.57 8.01 1.52
C HIS A 80 0.29 8.87 1.47
N ARG A 81 0.36 10.09 1.99
CA ARG A 81 -0.79 11.01 2.02
C ARG A 81 -1.30 11.35 0.61
N ASP A 82 -0.38 11.56 -0.33
CA ASP A 82 -0.75 11.83 -1.73
C ASP A 82 -1.43 10.62 -2.38
N LEU A 83 -0.93 9.41 -2.13
CA LEU A 83 -1.50 8.15 -2.64
C LEU A 83 -2.88 7.86 -2.04
N GLU A 84 -3.06 8.06 -0.74
CA GLU A 84 -4.36 7.94 -0.07
C GLU A 84 -5.39 8.90 -0.68
N ALA A 85 -5.01 10.17 -0.88
CA ALA A 85 -5.89 11.17 -1.48
C ALA A 85 -6.30 10.77 -2.91
N ARG A 86 -5.33 10.33 -3.72
CA ARG A 86 -5.57 9.90 -5.11
C ARG A 86 -6.41 8.63 -5.19
N LEU A 87 -6.20 7.68 -4.29
CA LEU A 87 -7.02 6.49 -4.20
C LEU A 87 -8.45 6.84 -3.80
N ALA A 88 -8.64 7.76 -2.84
CA ALA A 88 -9.97 8.23 -2.45
C ALA A 88 -10.69 8.89 -3.63
N GLU A 89 -10.00 9.73 -4.41
CA GLU A 89 -10.54 10.31 -5.66
C GLU A 89 -10.93 9.23 -6.68
N PHE A 90 -10.03 8.28 -6.94
CA PHE A 90 -10.28 7.19 -7.89
C PHE A 90 -11.46 6.30 -7.45
N LYS A 91 -11.54 6.00 -6.15
CA LYS A 91 -12.65 5.26 -5.55
C LYS A 91 -13.97 6.01 -5.69
N ALA A 92 -13.99 7.33 -5.51
CA ALA A 92 -15.17 8.15 -5.72
C ALA A 92 -15.62 8.12 -7.20
N LEU A 93 -14.68 8.19 -8.15
CA LEU A 93 -14.97 8.12 -9.58
C LEU A 93 -15.56 6.76 -9.99
N THR A 94 -15.03 5.66 -9.46
CA THR A 94 -15.48 4.30 -9.80
C THR A 94 -16.82 3.89 -9.17
N ARG A 95 -17.36 4.70 -8.24
CA ARG A 95 -18.69 4.50 -7.64
C ARG A 95 -19.83 5.10 -8.48
N GLN A 96 -19.54 6.04 -9.37
CA GLN A 96 -20.54 6.69 -10.20
C GLN A 96 -20.84 5.84 -11.46
N PRO A 97 -22.03 6.00 -12.08
CA PRO A 97 -22.28 5.45 -13.40
C PRO A 97 -21.26 5.98 -14.41
N ILE A 98 -20.52 5.08 -15.07
CA ILE A 98 -19.45 5.45 -16.00
C ILE A 98 -20.02 5.49 -17.42
N GLY A 99 -20.26 6.70 -17.93
CA GLY A 99 -20.50 6.96 -19.36
C GLY A 99 -19.20 7.28 -20.11
N ASP A 100 -19.27 7.47 -21.43
CA ASP A 100 -18.09 7.62 -22.30
C ASP A 100 -17.15 8.76 -21.88
N ALA A 101 -17.69 9.92 -21.46
CA ALA A 101 -16.89 11.06 -21.00
C ALA A 101 -16.16 10.77 -19.67
N THR A 102 -16.81 10.02 -18.77
CA THR A 102 -16.23 9.64 -17.46
C THR A 102 -15.28 8.45 -17.61
N ALA A 103 -15.49 7.58 -18.60
CA ALA A 103 -14.67 6.40 -18.83
C ALA A 103 -13.21 6.74 -19.08
N GLU A 104 -12.97 7.78 -19.87
CA GLU A 104 -11.60 8.23 -20.16
C GLU A 104 -10.93 8.83 -18.93
N LEU A 105 -11.67 9.62 -18.13
CA LEU A 105 -11.15 10.17 -16.89
C LEU A 105 -10.78 9.06 -15.89
N VAL A 106 -11.63 8.05 -15.72
CA VAL A 106 -11.35 6.92 -14.82
C VAL A 106 -10.12 6.15 -15.31
N ARG A 107 -9.96 5.94 -16.63
CA ARG A 107 -8.74 5.31 -17.18
C ARG A 107 -7.49 6.12 -16.88
N GLN A 108 -7.51 7.42 -17.12
CA GLN A 108 -6.36 8.30 -16.86
C GLN A 108 -5.98 8.29 -15.37
N ARG A 109 -6.97 8.41 -14.49
CA ARG A 109 -6.76 8.40 -13.03
C ARG A 109 -6.28 7.05 -12.53
N GLY A 110 -6.85 5.95 -13.04
CA GLY A 110 -6.40 4.60 -12.69
C GLY A 110 -4.97 4.31 -13.16
N LEU A 111 -4.59 4.73 -14.37
CA LEU A 111 -3.22 4.58 -14.87
C LEU A 111 -2.21 5.42 -14.08
N ALA A 112 -2.59 6.65 -13.70
CA ALA A 112 -1.75 7.49 -12.84
C ALA A 112 -1.54 6.83 -11.47
N LEU A 113 -2.63 6.36 -10.86
CA LEU A 113 -2.61 5.65 -9.57
C LEU A 113 -1.67 4.44 -9.62
N VAL A 114 -1.77 3.60 -10.65
CA VAL A 114 -0.87 2.44 -10.83
C VAL A 114 0.59 2.87 -10.87
N LYS A 115 0.92 3.88 -11.67
CA LYS A 115 2.31 4.35 -11.80
C LYS A 115 2.85 4.91 -10.49
N GLU A 116 2.03 5.65 -9.76
CA GLU A 116 2.44 6.34 -8.54
C GLU A 116 2.66 5.34 -7.39
N PHE A 117 1.78 4.35 -7.22
CA PHE A 117 2.03 3.28 -6.26
C PHE A 117 3.29 2.47 -6.60
N LEU A 118 3.47 2.12 -7.88
CA LEU A 118 4.67 1.37 -8.29
C LEU A 118 5.95 2.17 -8.08
N HIS A 119 5.91 3.48 -8.32
CA HIS A 119 7.03 4.38 -8.05
C HIS A 119 7.35 4.48 -6.56
N HIS A 120 6.34 4.69 -5.74
CA HIS A 120 6.47 4.79 -4.30
C HIS A 120 7.06 3.51 -3.70
N MET A 121 6.49 2.34 -4.00
CA MET A 121 7.02 1.05 -3.52
C MET A 121 8.47 0.82 -3.97
N PHE A 122 8.85 1.30 -5.16
CA PHE A 122 10.23 1.22 -5.62
C PHE A 122 11.17 2.12 -4.80
N LEU A 123 10.77 3.37 -4.52
CA LEU A 123 11.57 4.27 -3.69
C LEU A 123 11.72 3.72 -2.28
N GLU A 124 10.64 3.23 -1.71
CA GLU A 124 10.64 2.65 -0.39
C GLU A 124 11.51 1.40 -0.30
N GLU A 125 11.43 0.49 -1.26
CA GLU A 125 12.28 -0.71 -1.32
C GLU A 125 13.77 -0.38 -1.50
N GLU A 126 14.09 0.47 -2.48
CA GLU A 126 15.48 0.73 -2.85
C GLU A 126 16.18 1.71 -1.91
N LEU A 127 15.45 2.70 -1.40
CA LEU A 127 16.00 3.75 -0.54
C LEU A 127 15.61 3.54 0.93
N GLY A 128 14.30 3.42 1.21
CA GLY A 128 13.77 3.31 2.58
C GLY A 128 14.29 2.07 3.31
N PHE A 129 14.12 0.89 2.73
CA PHE A 129 14.51 -0.37 3.35
C PHE A 129 16.02 -0.52 3.41
N THR A 130 16.74 -0.17 2.35
CA THR A 130 18.20 -0.13 2.37
C THR A 130 18.73 0.74 3.50
N LEU A 131 18.15 1.93 3.70
CA LEU A 131 18.55 2.84 4.78
C LEU A 131 18.15 2.29 6.16
N ALA A 132 16.96 1.69 6.29
CA ALA A 132 16.53 1.03 7.52
C ALA A 132 17.48 -0.10 7.93
N GLU A 133 17.90 -0.95 7.00
CA GLU A 133 18.86 -2.02 7.27
C GLU A 133 20.22 -1.48 7.73
N GLN A 134 20.71 -0.41 7.09
CA GLN A 134 21.98 0.21 7.44
C GLN A 134 21.95 0.90 8.82
N ARG A 135 20.83 1.52 9.17
CA ARG A 135 20.74 2.42 10.34
C ARG A 135 20.16 1.75 11.58
N LEU A 136 19.15 0.90 11.41
CA LEU A 136 18.49 0.20 12.52
C LEU A 136 19.14 -1.17 12.79
N GLY A 137 19.71 -1.79 11.75
CA GLY A 137 20.38 -3.09 11.82
C GLY A 137 19.41 -4.28 11.89
N SER A 138 19.89 -5.45 11.47
CA SER A 138 19.08 -6.67 11.35
C SER A 138 18.35 -7.07 12.62
N ALA A 139 19.00 -6.98 13.79
CA ALA A 139 18.40 -7.37 15.06
C ALA A 139 17.19 -6.50 15.44
N HIS A 140 17.17 -5.22 15.07
CA HIS A 140 16.01 -4.37 15.28
C HIS A 140 14.87 -4.79 14.35
N LEU A 141 15.18 -4.98 13.06
CA LEU A 141 14.20 -5.34 12.04
C LEU A 141 13.60 -6.73 12.26
N GLU A 142 14.35 -7.67 12.83
CA GLU A 142 13.84 -9.00 13.22
C GLU A 142 12.83 -8.89 14.37
N ARG A 143 13.09 -8.07 15.40
CA ARG A 143 12.13 -7.83 16.48
C ARG A 143 10.86 -7.13 15.99
N VAL A 144 11.01 -6.18 15.07
CA VAL A 144 9.86 -5.54 14.44
C VAL A 144 9.06 -6.57 13.63
N ALA A 145 9.73 -7.48 12.90
CA ALA A 145 9.06 -8.55 12.18
C ALA A 145 8.21 -9.42 13.10
N GLU A 146 8.76 -9.85 14.23
CA GLU A 146 8.03 -10.62 15.24
C GLU A 146 6.78 -9.87 15.72
N HIS A 147 6.89 -8.57 15.96
CA HIS A 147 5.75 -7.75 16.40
C HIS A 147 4.66 -7.65 15.34
N ILE A 148 5.03 -7.38 14.07
CA ILE A 148 4.07 -7.29 12.96
C ILE A 148 3.30 -8.61 12.80
N LEU A 149 3.99 -9.76 12.88
CA LEU A 149 3.34 -11.07 12.78
C LEU A 149 2.36 -11.34 13.92
N LEU A 150 2.74 -10.99 15.16
CA LEU A 150 1.87 -11.15 16.33
C LEU A 150 0.60 -10.30 16.21
N LEU A 151 0.71 -9.07 15.69
CA LEU A 151 -0.47 -8.22 15.44
C LEU A 151 -1.40 -8.86 14.40
N ARG A 152 -0.85 -9.37 13.28
CA ARG A 152 -1.64 -10.07 12.25
C ARG A 152 -2.33 -11.33 12.77
N GLU A 153 -1.66 -12.09 13.65
CA GLU A 153 -2.27 -13.26 14.28
C GLU A 153 -3.41 -12.88 15.23
N ALA A 154 -3.24 -11.81 16.00
CA ALA A 154 -4.27 -11.30 16.89
C ALA A 154 -5.51 -10.81 16.11
N GLU A 155 -5.31 -10.10 14.99
CA GLU A 155 -6.39 -9.65 14.11
C GLU A 155 -7.17 -10.81 13.50
N LYS A 156 -6.48 -11.85 13.01
CA LYS A 156 -7.15 -13.07 12.51
C LYS A 156 -7.95 -13.80 13.58
N GLY A 157 -7.46 -13.82 14.83
CA GLY A 157 -8.18 -14.40 15.97
C GLY A 157 -9.42 -13.62 16.40
N LEU A 158 -9.57 -12.37 15.98
CA LEU A 158 -10.77 -11.55 16.20
C LEU A 158 -11.81 -11.68 15.08
N GLU A 159 -11.41 -12.13 13.89
CA GLU A 159 -12.30 -12.36 12.74
C GLU A 159 -13.00 -13.73 12.75
N GLU A 160 -12.53 -14.71 13.53
CA GLU A 160 -13.26 -15.95 13.76
C GLU A 160 -14.32 -15.74 14.87
N PRO A 161 -15.63 -15.70 14.57
CA PRO A 161 -16.61 -15.86 15.63
C PRO A 161 -16.44 -17.28 16.16
N ALA A 162 -16.32 -17.42 17.49
CA ALA A 162 -16.51 -18.69 18.16
C ALA A 162 -17.77 -19.34 17.56
N ALA A 163 -17.60 -20.48 16.89
CA ALA A 163 -18.72 -21.29 16.46
C ALA A 163 -19.50 -21.62 17.74
N ILE A 164 -20.64 -20.96 17.92
CA ILE A 164 -21.56 -21.27 19.00
C ILE A 164 -22.25 -22.56 18.54
N ASP A 165 -21.87 -23.66 19.18
CA ASP A 165 -22.54 -24.98 19.11
C ASP A 165 -24.05 -24.88 19.42
#